data_AF-A0A1L9S6K2-F1
#
_entry.id   AF-A0A1L9S6K2-F1
#
_cell.length_a   1.000
_cell.length_b   1.000
_cell.length_c   1.000
_cell.angle_alpha   90.00
_cell.angle_beta   90.00
_cell.angle_gamma   90.00
#
_symmetry.space_group_name_H-M   'P 1'
#
loop_
_entity.id
_entity.type
_entity.pdbx_description
1 polymer ?
#
loop_
_entity_poly.entity_id
_entity_poly.type
_entity_poly.pdbx_seq_one_letter_code
_entity_poly.pdbx_strand_id
1 'polypeptide(L)'
;MEPAPLVPAIWAFNDEGQLVCLPSQDSQELTVDRVQPEKPSPAAIAAYLAHLTPLQQERCDQLRAQGWDDEGIHNFFSLLENCIKLLCARLREQGRTEEYIGQLAEQCGREITDFSHLRRPLETPGEEDLQLQLYLLAETRRQHQLMLGDERRVPSEASHS
;
A
#
# COMPACT_ATOMS: atom_id res chain seq x y z
N MET A 1 -1.19 -15.27 33.89
CA MET A 1 -0.37 -14.92 32.71
C MET A 1 -1.25 -14.02 31.85
N GLU A 2 -1.02 -12.72 31.90
CA GLU A 2 -1.64 -11.80 30.93
C GLU A 2 -0.91 -11.98 29.59
N PRO A 3 -1.62 -12.05 28.45
CA PRO A 3 -0.97 -12.05 27.15
C PRO A 3 -0.24 -10.72 26.95
N ALA A 4 1.03 -10.79 26.51
CA ALA A 4 1.79 -9.60 26.15
C ALA A 4 1.02 -8.79 25.09
N PRO A 5 1.01 -7.45 25.17
CA PRO A 5 0.38 -6.63 24.14
C PRO A 5 1.04 -6.94 22.80
N LEU A 6 0.23 -7.33 21.81
CA LEU A 6 0.66 -7.47 20.43
C LEU A 6 1.14 -6.09 19.97
N VAL A 7 2.46 -5.94 19.81
CA VAL A 7 3.02 -4.71 19.24
C VAL A 7 2.58 -4.66 17.78
N PRO A 8 1.86 -3.61 17.33
CA PRO A 8 1.42 -3.52 15.94
C PRO A 8 2.66 -3.53 15.03
N ALA A 9 2.69 -4.48 14.10
CA ALA A 9 3.73 -4.56 13.10
C ALA A 9 3.70 -3.28 12.25
N ILE A 10 4.85 -2.59 12.12
CA ILE A 10 4.97 -1.42 11.25
C ILE A 10 5.24 -1.94 9.84
N TRP A 11 4.32 -1.69 8.91
CA TRP A 11 4.46 -2.13 7.52
C TRP A 11 4.90 -0.95 6.64
N ALA A 12 5.83 -1.22 5.74
CA ALA A 12 6.30 -0.25 4.75
C ALA A 12 6.47 -0.95 3.41
N PHE A 13 6.53 -0.16 2.34
CA PHE A 13 7.02 -0.66 1.06
C PHE A 13 8.55 -0.56 1.06
N ASN A 14 9.23 -1.62 0.62
CA ASN A 14 10.66 -1.52 0.31
C ASN A 14 10.87 -0.73 -0.99
N ASP A 15 12.12 -0.49 -1.36
CA ASP A 15 12.48 0.17 -2.63
C ASP A 15 11.97 -0.60 -3.86
N GLU A 16 11.56 -1.86 -3.66
CA GLU A 16 10.96 -2.69 -4.68
C GLU A 16 9.43 -2.56 -4.81
N GLY A 17 8.80 -1.70 -4.02
CA GLY A 17 7.35 -1.59 -3.96
C GLY A 17 6.67 -2.83 -3.36
N GLN A 18 7.42 -3.71 -2.69
CA GLN A 18 6.90 -4.87 -1.98
C GLN A 18 6.55 -4.48 -0.55
N LEU A 19 5.40 -4.95 -0.08
CA LEU A 19 5.00 -4.77 1.31
C LEU A 19 5.91 -5.62 2.21
N VAL A 20 6.66 -4.97 3.09
CA VAL A 20 7.57 -5.60 4.06
C VAL A 20 7.15 -5.27 5.49
N CYS A 21 7.22 -6.27 6.36
CA CYS A 21 7.08 -6.07 7.81
C CYS A 21 8.38 -5.48 8.33
N LEU A 22 8.35 -4.24 8.83
CA LEU A 22 9.48 -3.72 9.58
C LEU A 22 9.44 -4.37 10.97
N PRO A 23 10.58 -4.90 11.46
CA PRO A 23 10.62 -5.42 12.82
C PRO A 23 10.29 -4.29 13.80
N SER A 24 9.30 -4.53 14.67
CA SER A 24 9.04 -3.67 15.83
C SER A 24 10.32 -3.55 16.65
N GLN A 25 10.55 -2.35 17.22
CA GLN A 25 11.82 -1.76 17.67
C GLN A 25 12.78 -2.57 18.58
N ASP A 26 12.51 -3.83 18.90
CA ASP A 26 13.38 -4.70 19.71
C ASP A 26 14.41 -5.51 18.91
N SER A 27 14.49 -5.34 17.58
CA SER A 27 15.59 -5.89 16.78
C SER A 27 16.55 -4.77 16.36
N GLN A 28 17.52 -4.49 17.23
CA GLN A 28 18.70 -3.70 16.87
C GLN A 28 19.48 -4.41 15.76
N GLU A 29 19.56 -3.78 14.58
CA GLU A 29 20.81 -3.34 13.94
C GLU A 29 20.51 -2.98 12.48
N LEU A 30 20.35 -1.68 12.21
CA LEU A 30 20.85 -0.99 11.03
C LEU A 30 20.49 0.50 11.20
N THR A 31 21.50 1.28 11.59
CA THR A 31 21.51 2.73 11.53
C THR A 31 21.46 3.16 10.06
N VAL A 32 20.26 3.16 9.49
CA VAL A 32 19.89 4.16 8.49
C VAL A 32 19.16 5.22 9.30
N ASP A 33 19.48 6.50 9.09
CA ASP A 33 18.69 7.65 9.57
C ASP A 33 17.24 7.48 9.09
N ARG A 34 16.48 6.63 9.80
CA ARG A 34 15.06 6.46 9.61
C ARG A 34 14.47 7.69 10.25
N VAL A 35 14.24 8.70 9.40
CA VAL A 35 13.14 9.64 9.62
C VAL A 35 11.94 8.77 9.98
N GLN A 36 11.63 8.65 11.27
CA GLN A 36 10.42 7.98 11.68
C GLN A 36 9.29 8.76 10.99
N PRO A 37 8.42 8.11 10.21
CA PRO A 37 7.27 8.81 9.67
C PRO A 37 6.49 9.32 10.88
N GLU A 38 6.53 10.64 11.12
CA GLU A 38 5.75 11.26 12.17
C GLU A 38 4.30 10.89 11.93
N LYS A 39 3.65 10.36 12.97
CA LYS A 39 2.22 10.05 12.90
C LYS A 39 1.49 11.32 12.44
N PRO A 40 0.75 11.28 11.33
CA PRO A 40 0.14 12.48 10.76
C PRO A 40 -0.80 13.09 11.81
N SER A 41 -0.67 14.40 12.01
CA SER A 41 -1.54 15.11 12.94
C SER A 41 -3.01 15.00 12.50
N PRO A 42 -3.99 15.04 13.41
CA PRO A 42 -5.41 15.04 13.03
C PRO A 42 -5.77 16.15 12.02
N ALA A 43 -5.11 17.31 12.11
CA ALA A 43 -5.28 18.39 11.15
C ALA A 43 -4.75 18.04 9.75
N ALA A 44 -3.62 17.32 9.67
CA ALA A 44 -3.08 16.83 8.41
C ALA A 44 -3.98 15.76 7.77
N ILE A 45 -4.52 14.84 8.59
CA ILE A 45 -5.50 13.83 8.14
C ILE A 45 -6.75 14.50 7.59
N ALA A 46 -7.34 15.44 8.33
CA ALA A 46 -8.52 16.17 7.89
C ALA A 46 -8.26 16.98 6.62
N ALA A 47 -7.09 17.63 6.52
CA ALA A 47 -6.70 18.36 5.33
C ALA A 47 -6.54 17.42 4.12
N TYR A 48 -5.91 16.25 4.29
CA TYR A 48 -5.78 15.25 3.23
C TYR A 48 -7.15 14.76 2.74
N LEU A 49 -8.02 14.34 3.67
CA LEU A 49 -9.35 13.83 3.34
C LEU A 49 -10.26 14.89 2.69
N ALA A 50 -10.03 16.18 2.95
CA ALA A 50 -10.76 17.27 2.30
C ALA A 50 -10.36 17.52 0.84
N HIS A 51 -9.20 17.01 0.40
CA HIS A 51 -8.67 17.20 -0.96
C HIS A 51 -8.72 15.93 -1.83
N LEU A 52 -9.49 14.92 -1.41
CA LEU A 52 -9.67 13.71 -2.19
C LEU A 52 -10.33 14.04 -3.55
N THR A 53 -9.86 13.36 -4.59
CA THR A 53 -10.56 13.36 -5.88
C THR A 53 -11.96 12.75 -5.73
N PRO A 54 -12.93 13.03 -6.63
CA PRO A 54 -14.27 12.45 -6.54
C PRO A 54 -14.27 10.90 -6.42
N LEU A 55 -13.38 10.22 -7.13
CA LEU A 55 -13.23 8.77 -7.06
C LEU A 55 -12.65 8.32 -5.70
N GLN A 56 -11.66 9.02 -5.17
CA GLN A 56 -11.13 8.73 -3.83
C GLN A 56 -12.17 9.01 -2.75
N GLN A 57 -13.01 10.03 -2.92
CA GLN A 57 -14.10 10.33 -2.00
C GLN A 57 -15.13 9.20 -1.96
N GLU A 58 -15.52 8.66 -3.12
CA GLU A 58 -16.42 7.50 -3.18
C GLU A 58 -15.86 6.30 -2.39
N ARG A 59 -14.56 6.04 -2.54
CA ARG A 59 -13.87 4.97 -1.80
C ARG A 59 -13.75 5.25 -0.30
N CYS A 60 -13.49 6.50 0.06
CA CYS A 60 -13.49 6.96 1.44
C CYS A 60 -14.84 6.67 2.10
N ASP A 61 -15.94 6.99 1.41
CA ASP A 61 -17.29 6.75 1.90
C ASP A 61 -17.60 5.24 1.99
N GLN A 62 -17.11 4.43 1.04
CA GLN A 62 -17.21 2.96 1.14
C GLN A 62 -16.45 2.42 2.35
N LEU A 63 -15.22 2.87 2.62
CA LEU A 63 -14.44 2.45 3.79
C LEU A 63 -15.09 2.90 5.11
N ARG A 64 -15.64 4.11 5.17
CA ARG A 64 -16.44 4.58 6.32
C ARG A 64 -17.67 3.71 6.54
N ALA A 65 -18.37 3.31 5.48
CA ALA A 65 -19.48 2.36 5.58
C ALA A 65 -19.04 0.97 6.08
N GLN A 66 -17.78 0.60 5.84
CA GLN A 66 -17.14 -0.58 6.44
C GLN A 66 -16.64 -0.36 7.87
N GLY A 67 -16.87 0.80 8.48
CA GLY A 67 -16.52 1.08 9.87
C GLY A 67 -15.10 1.60 10.10
N TRP A 68 -14.41 2.07 9.05
CA TRP A 68 -13.09 2.66 9.18
C TRP A 68 -13.14 4.08 9.75
N ASP A 69 -12.12 4.43 10.53
CA ASP A 69 -11.89 5.80 10.99
C ASP A 69 -11.01 6.59 10.01
N ASP A 70 -11.00 7.92 10.17
CA ASP A 70 -10.28 8.83 9.27
C ASP A 70 -8.76 8.57 9.27
N GLU A 71 -8.19 8.15 10.41
CA GLU A 71 -6.78 7.78 10.50
C GLU A 71 -6.47 6.52 9.68
N GLY A 72 -7.26 5.47 9.82
CA GLY A 72 -7.12 4.24 9.05
C GLY A 72 -7.28 4.48 7.56
N ILE A 73 -8.27 5.29 7.16
CA ILE A 73 -8.50 5.64 5.75
C ILE A 73 -7.34 6.43 5.18
N HIS A 74 -6.84 7.43 5.91
CA HIS A 74 -5.67 8.20 5.49
C HIS A 74 -4.45 7.29 5.29
N ASN A 75 -4.17 6.41 6.25
CA ASN A 75 -3.03 5.49 6.18
C ASN A 75 -3.17 4.52 5.01
N PHE A 76 -4.38 4.00 4.78
CA PHE A 76 -4.68 3.13 3.65
C PHE A 76 -4.40 3.81 2.30
N PHE A 77 -4.92 5.02 2.08
CA PHE A 77 -4.66 5.73 0.83
C PHE A 77 -3.19 6.14 0.68
N SER A 78 -2.54 6.57 1.76
CA SER A 78 -1.10 6.90 1.74
C SER A 78 -0.24 5.71 1.31
N LEU A 79 -0.56 4.50 1.79
CA LEU A 79 0.12 3.27 1.40
C LEU A 79 -0.06 2.98 -0.10
N LEU A 80 -1.29 3.06 -0.61
CA LEU A 80 -1.56 2.85 -2.03
C LEU A 80 -0.85 3.88 -2.92
N GLU A 81 -0.88 5.16 -2.55
CA GLU A 81 -0.19 6.22 -3.28
C GLU A 81 1.33 6.02 -3.30
N ASN A 82 1.92 5.59 -2.19
CA ASN A 82 3.35 5.33 -2.11
C ASN A 82 3.76 4.14 -2.99
N CYS A 83 2.93 3.08 -3.05
CA CYS A 83 3.16 1.97 -3.96
C CYS A 83 3.18 2.43 -5.43
N ILE A 84 2.19 3.22 -5.85
CA ILE A 84 2.13 3.79 -7.21
C ILE A 84 3.34 4.69 -7.49
N LYS A 85 3.75 5.55 -6.54
CA LYS A 85 4.92 6.42 -6.69
C LYS A 85 6.22 5.64 -6.94
N LEU A 86 6.41 4.52 -6.23
CA LEU A 86 7.56 3.63 -6.42
C LEU A 86 7.55 2.96 -7.80
N LEU A 87 6.38 2.45 -8.24
CA LEU A 87 6.23 1.87 -9.58
C LEU A 87 6.48 2.91 -10.69
N CYS A 88 5.99 4.13 -10.51
CA CYS A 88 6.27 5.25 -11.41
C CYS A 88 7.77 5.55 -11.47
N ALA A 89 8.48 5.58 -10.34
CA ALA A 89 9.92 5.82 -10.31
C ALA A 89 10.68 4.75 -11.11
N ARG A 90 10.33 3.47 -10.94
CA ARG A 90 10.91 2.35 -11.72
C ARG A 90 10.66 2.48 -13.21
N LEU A 91 9.45 2.86 -13.62
CA LEU A 91 9.15 3.08 -15.03
C LEU A 91 10.00 4.23 -15.64
N ARG A 92 10.28 5.28 -14.86
CA ARG A 92 11.20 6.36 -15.30
C ARG A 92 12.62 5.85 -15.48
N GLU A 93 13.10 5.01 -14.56
CA GLU A 93 14.42 4.37 -14.68
C GLU A 93 14.52 3.47 -15.91
N GLN A 94 13.42 2.83 -16.32
CA GLN A 94 13.32 2.07 -17.58
C GLN A 94 13.17 2.95 -18.83
N GLY A 95 13.21 4.28 -18.69
CA GLY A 95 13.10 5.23 -19.81
C GLY A 95 11.69 5.38 -20.38
N ARG A 96 10.65 5.03 -19.62
CA ARG A 96 9.25 5.23 -20.05
C ARG A 96 8.88 6.71 -19.99
N THR A 97 8.01 7.14 -20.90
CA THR A 97 7.54 8.53 -20.99
C THR A 97 6.57 8.87 -19.86
N GLU A 98 6.57 10.12 -19.36
CA GLU A 98 5.62 10.58 -18.33
C GLU A 98 4.15 10.41 -18.75
N GLU A 99 3.82 10.56 -20.04
CA GLU A 99 2.46 10.33 -20.54
C GLU A 99 2.02 8.87 -20.31
N TYR A 100 2.85 7.91 -20.71
CA TYR A 100 2.61 6.48 -20.47
C TYR A 100 2.52 6.14 -18.99
N ILE A 101 3.41 6.70 -18.16
CA ILE A 101 3.40 6.49 -16.71
C ILE A 101 2.11 7.05 -16.09
N GLY A 102 1.69 8.25 -16.51
CA GLY A 102 0.46 8.88 -16.05
C GLY A 102 -0.78 8.06 -16.38
N GLN A 103 -0.87 7.52 -17.60
CA GLN A 103 -1.97 6.64 -18.01
C GLN A 103 -2.03 5.37 -17.15
N LEU A 104 -0.89 4.72 -16.90
CA LEU A 104 -0.83 3.53 -16.06
C LEU A 104 -1.17 3.82 -14.59
N ALA A 105 -0.67 4.92 -14.03
CA ALA A 105 -0.97 5.33 -12.66
C ALA A 105 -2.46 5.64 -12.49
N GLU A 106 -3.07 6.33 -13.47
CA GLU A 106 -4.51 6.59 -13.47
C GLU A 106 -5.32 5.28 -13.59
N GLN A 107 -4.88 4.34 -14.44
CA GLN A 107 -5.52 3.04 -14.57
C GLN A 107 -5.45 2.22 -13.28
N CYS A 108 -4.26 2.12 -12.65
CA CYS A 108 -4.10 1.55 -11.31
C CYS A 108 -5.08 2.17 -10.33
N GLY A 109 -5.14 3.50 -10.36
CA GLY A 109 -6.04 4.31 -9.56
C GLY A 109 -7.51 4.01 -9.81
N ARG A 110 -7.96 3.71 -11.02
CA ARG A 110 -9.38 3.43 -11.33
C ARG A 110 -9.83 2.02 -10.94
N GLU A 111 -8.95 1.04 -11.08
CA GLU A 111 -9.30 -0.39 -10.91
C GLU A 111 -9.40 -0.84 -9.46
N ILE A 112 -8.91 -0.04 -8.49
CA ILE A 112 -9.12 -0.29 -7.06
C ILE A 112 -10.61 -0.24 -6.74
N THR A 113 -11.23 -1.41 -6.64
CA THR A 113 -12.68 -1.55 -6.44
C THR A 113 -12.92 -2.78 -5.58
N ASP A 114 -13.88 -2.68 -4.67
CA ASP A 114 -14.24 -3.66 -3.63
C ASP A 114 -13.42 -3.60 -2.31
N PHE A 115 -14.07 -3.13 -1.24
CA PHE A 115 -13.57 -3.14 0.14
C PHE A 115 -14.45 -3.97 1.07
N SER A 116 -15.37 -4.79 0.54
CA SER A 116 -16.36 -5.53 1.32
C SER A 116 -15.75 -6.48 2.36
N HIS A 117 -14.53 -6.93 2.11
CA HIS A 117 -13.75 -7.84 2.96
C HIS A 117 -12.85 -7.09 3.96
N LEU A 118 -12.90 -5.77 4.02
CA LEU A 118 -12.15 -4.93 4.96
C LEU A 118 -13.03 -4.42 6.11
N ARG A 119 -14.07 -5.15 6.51
CA ARG A 119 -15.04 -4.68 7.51
C ARG A 119 -14.43 -4.50 8.90
N ARG A 120 -14.85 -3.45 9.62
CA ARG A 120 -14.48 -3.12 11.00
C ARG A 120 -15.71 -2.69 11.83
N PRO A 121 -15.68 -2.82 13.17
CA PRO A 121 -14.71 -3.60 13.92
C PRO A 121 -14.95 -5.11 13.73
N LEU A 122 -13.89 -5.90 13.80
CA LEU A 122 -13.96 -7.36 13.93
C LEU A 122 -13.80 -7.76 15.40
N GLU A 123 -14.16 -9.00 15.70
CA GLU A 123 -14.08 -9.55 17.06
C GLU A 123 -12.64 -9.61 17.58
N THR A 124 -11.65 -9.67 16.68
CA THR A 124 -10.24 -9.67 17.04
C THR A 124 -9.46 -8.59 16.26
N PRO A 125 -8.74 -7.68 16.95
CA PRO A 125 -7.92 -6.67 16.29
C PRO A 125 -6.86 -7.24 15.33
N GLY A 126 -6.35 -8.44 15.61
CA GLY A 126 -5.37 -9.11 14.74
C GLY A 126 -5.94 -9.58 13.39
N GLU A 127 -7.24 -9.85 13.31
CA GLU A 127 -7.91 -10.19 12.04
C GLU A 127 -8.06 -8.96 11.13
N GLU A 128 -8.32 -7.78 11.69
CA GLU A 128 -8.43 -6.54 10.92
C GLU A 128 -7.11 -6.18 10.22
N ASP A 129 -6.01 -6.29 10.97
CA ASP A 129 -4.66 -6.06 10.45
C ASP A 129 -4.30 -7.11 9.40
N LEU A 130 -4.66 -8.37 9.61
CA LEU A 130 -4.40 -9.44 8.64
C LEU A 130 -5.20 -9.27 7.34
N GLN A 131 -6.49 -8.91 7.41
CA GLN A 131 -7.31 -8.65 6.22
C GLN A 131 -6.77 -7.46 5.42
N LEU A 132 -6.40 -6.38 6.12
CA LEU A 132 -5.74 -5.24 5.49
C LEU A 132 -4.43 -5.64 4.82
N GLN A 133 -3.59 -6.43 5.48
CA GLN A 133 -2.32 -6.91 4.91
C GLN A 133 -2.55 -7.75 3.66
N LEU A 134 -3.49 -8.69 3.69
CA LEU A 134 -3.80 -9.55 2.55
C LEU A 134 -4.31 -8.73 1.36
N TYR A 135 -5.16 -7.74 1.63
CA TYR A 135 -5.64 -6.84 0.59
C TYR A 135 -4.52 -6.02 -0.03
N LEU A 136 -3.69 -5.35 0.79
CA LEU A 136 -2.58 -4.53 0.29
C LEU A 136 -1.59 -5.38 -0.52
N LEU A 137 -1.29 -6.60 -0.07
CA LEU A 137 -0.43 -7.53 -0.82
C LEU A 137 -1.02 -7.90 -2.19
N ALA A 138 -2.31 -8.20 -2.25
CA ALA A 138 -2.99 -8.54 -3.49
C ALA A 138 -3.03 -7.33 -4.45
N GLU A 139 -3.35 -6.15 -3.93
CA GLU A 139 -3.46 -4.93 -4.71
C GLU A 139 -2.09 -4.46 -5.23
N THR A 140 -1.05 -4.52 -4.41
CA THR A 140 0.33 -4.24 -4.85
C THR A 140 0.78 -5.18 -5.96
N ARG A 141 0.49 -6.48 -5.86
CA ARG A 141 0.81 -7.45 -6.92
C ARG A 141 0.11 -7.09 -8.23
N ARG A 142 -1.18 -6.73 -8.15
CA ARG A 142 -1.98 -6.30 -9.30
C ARG A 142 -1.39 -5.05 -9.95
N GLN A 143 -1.07 -4.01 -9.16
CA GLN A 143 -0.46 -2.77 -9.66
C GLN A 143 0.91 -3.04 -10.31
N HIS A 144 1.74 -3.88 -9.70
CA HIS A 144 3.03 -4.26 -10.27
C HIS A 144 2.88 -4.98 -11.62
N GLN A 145 1.93 -5.92 -11.73
CA GLN A 145 1.63 -6.61 -12.97
C GLN A 145 1.13 -5.65 -14.05
N LEU A 146 0.26 -4.71 -13.69
CA LEU A 146 -0.28 -3.73 -14.62
C LEU A 146 0.78 -2.74 -15.10
N MET A 147 1.65 -2.26 -14.21
CA MET A 147 2.60 -1.18 -14.51
C MET A 147 3.90 -1.70 -15.14
N LEU A 148 4.49 -2.76 -14.59
CA LEU A 148 5.80 -3.26 -15.01
C LEU A 148 5.71 -4.51 -15.90
N GLY A 149 4.54 -5.16 -15.96
CA GLY A 149 4.39 -6.48 -16.58
C GLY A 149 5.01 -7.58 -15.72
N ASP A 150 4.56 -8.81 -15.90
CA ASP A 150 5.22 -9.97 -15.28
C ASP A 150 6.67 -10.06 -15.79
N GLU A 151 7.66 -9.75 -14.95
CA GLU A 151 9.07 -10.12 -15.18
C GLU A 151 9.30 -11.64 -15.11
N ARG A 152 8.23 -12.46 -15.10
CA ARG A 152 8.29 -13.92 -15.27
C ARG A 152 7.99 -14.33 -16.71
N ARG A 153 8.80 -13.83 -17.64
CA ARG A 153 9.04 -14.51 -18.92
C ARG A 153 10.53 -14.64 -19.18
N VAL A 154 11.21 -15.50 -18.42
CA VAL A 154 12.22 -16.38 -19.02
C VAL A 154 12.35 -17.66 -18.18
N PRO A 155 11.94 -18.83 -18.71
CA PRO A 155 12.79 -20.01 -18.67
C PRO A 155 13.63 -19.97 -19.95
N SER A 156 14.93 -19.82 -19.74
CA SER A 156 15.96 -19.99 -20.75
C SER A 156 16.05 -21.47 -21.07
N GLU A 157 15.39 -21.94 -22.13
CA GLU A 157 15.71 -23.19 -22.84
C GLU A 157 15.22 -23.02 -24.30
N ALA A 158 15.99 -23.23 -25.37
CA ALA A 158 17.31 -23.79 -25.52
C ALA A 158 17.97 -23.22 -26.79
N SER A 159 19.24 -22.83 -26.68
CA SER A 159 20.18 -23.10 -27.75
C SER A 159 20.36 -24.61 -27.81
N HIS A 160 19.94 -25.26 -28.89
CA HIS A 160 20.66 -26.38 -29.46
C HIS A 160 20.34 -26.48 -30.95
N SER A 161 21.36 -26.06 -31.72
CA SER A 161 21.87 -26.61 -32.97
C SER A 161 20.89 -26.94 -34.11
#